data_AF-A0A9E8MXL0-F1
#
_entry.id   AF-A0A9E8MXL0-F1
#
_cell.length_a   1.000
_cell.length_b   1.000
_cell.length_c   1.000
_cell.angle_alpha   90.00
_cell.angle_beta   90.00
_cell.angle_gamma   90.00
#
_symmetry.space_group_name_H-M   'P 1'
#
loop_
_entity.id
_entity.type
_entity.pdbx_description
1 polymer ?
#
loop_
_entity_poly.entity_id
_entity_poly.type
_entity_poly.pdbx_seq_one_letter_code
_entity_poly.pdbx_strand_id
1 'polypeptide(L)'
;MAVFSALTGATETNPLTVLAPVDNAFATFLSDNSYADLDDVPTAALTATLFNHTINAFLTSSDLVAGGAGYTNTNATGAGSNPMSLYYNTSNGVTFNGISTVAVADIVATNGIVHAVDAVVTLPTVVTFATADPNFSTLVAALTREASFTYVATLSTANGTAPAPFTVFAPTNAAFADLLTELSLPI
;
A
#
# COMPACT_ATOMS: atom_id res chain seq x y z
N MET A 1 9.29 -12.90 -17.09
CA MET A 1 10.77 -12.99 -17.06
C MET A 1 11.43 -11.95 -16.14
N ALA A 2 10.94 -10.72 -16.05
CA ALA A 2 11.54 -9.67 -15.19
C ALA A 2 11.30 -9.86 -13.67
N VAL A 3 10.09 -10.28 -13.25
CA VAL A 3 9.76 -10.47 -11.82
C VAL A 3 10.60 -11.59 -11.19
N PHE A 4 10.71 -12.73 -11.86
CA PHE A 4 11.51 -13.85 -11.39
C PHE A 4 12.99 -13.47 -11.28
N SER A 5 13.51 -12.70 -12.24
CA SER A 5 14.88 -12.17 -12.21
C SER A 5 15.15 -11.29 -10.97
N ALA A 6 14.21 -10.39 -10.64
CA ALA A 6 14.33 -9.52 -9.48
C ALA A 6 14.27 -10.28 -8.14
N LEU A 7 13.45 -11.33 -8.05
CA LEU A 7 13.39 -12.20 -6.87
C LEU A 7 14.64 -13.11 -6.75
N THR A 8 15.21 -13.53 -7.87
CA THR A 8 16.45 -14.36 -7.88
C THR A 8 17.74 -13.56 -7.68
N GLY A 9 17.69 -12.23 -7.77
CA GLY A 9 18.84 -11.35 -7.53
C GLY A 9 19.11 -11.07 -6.05
N ALA A 10 18.24 -11.54 -5.16
CA ALA A 10 18.40 -11.38 -3.72
C ALA A 10 19.55 -12.24 -3.20
N THR A 11 20.33 -11.68 -2.29
CA THR A 11 21.45 -12.37 -1.64
C THR A 11 21.42 -12.09 -0.14
N GLU A 12 22.21 -12.82 0.64
CA GLU A 12 22.42 -12.52 2.08
C GLU A 12 22.84 -11.06 2.33
N THR A 13 23.56 -10.44 1.38
CA THR A 13 24.01 -9.03 1.48
C THR A 13 23.03 -8.03 0.89
N ASN A 14 22.01 -8.50 0.16
CA ASN A 14 20.92 -7.68 -0.40
C ASN A 14 19.60 -8.48 -0.27
N PRO A 15 19.09 -8.61 0.96
CA PRO A 15 17.94 -9.47 1.24
C PRO A 15 16.62 -8.81 0.82
N LEU A 16 15.62 -9.65 0.53
CA LEU A 16 14.26 -9.21 0.21
C LEU A 16 13.27 -9.54 1.32
N THR A 17 12.25 -8.70 1.47
CA THR A 17 11.01 -9.05 2.17
C THR A 17 9.91 -9.24 1.15
N VAL A 18 9.27 -10.40 1.17
CA VAL A 18 8.13 -10.72 0.29
C VAL A 18 6.87 -10.83 1.12
N LEU A 19 5.86 -10.05 0.76
CA LEU A 19 4.50 -10.16 1.28
C LEU A 19 3.78 -11.18 0.41
N ALA A 20 3.53 -12.38 0.90
CA ALA A 20 2.94 -13.46 0.11
C ALA A 20 1.45 -13.62 0.45
N PRO A 21 0.51 -13.22 -0.43
CA PRO A 21 -0.90 -13.45 -0.18
C PRO A 21 -1.19 -14.95 -0.06
N VAL A 22 -1.96 -15.36 0.95
CA VAL A 22 -2.44 -16.74 1.06
C VAL A 22 -3.40 -17.06 -0.09
N ASP A 23 -3.60 -18.34 -0.41
CA ASP A 23 -4.42 -18.77 -1.56
C ASP A 23 -5.82 -18.15 -1.56
N ASN A 24 -6.47 -18.04 -0.40
CA ASN A 24 -7.78 -17.41 -0.27
C ASN A 24 -7.75 -15.89 -0.56
N ALA A 25 -6.66 -15.21 -0.18
CA ALA A 25 -6.45 -13.80 -0.49
C ALA A 25 -6.33 -13.59 -2.00
N PHE A 26 -5.59 -14.46 -2.66
CA PHE A 26 -5.40 -14.40 -4.11
C PHE A 26 -6.70 -14.72 -4.87
N ALA A 27 -7.46 -15.74 -4.42
CA ALA A 27 -8.78 -16.04 -4.96
C ALA A 27 -9.76 -14.86 -4.85
N THR A 28 -9.76 -14.17 -3.70
CA THR A 28 -10.56 -12.96 -3.47
C THR A 28 -10.15 -11.84 -4.43
N PHE A 29 -8.85 -11.62 -4.61
CA PHE A 29 -8.35 -10.62 -5.56
C PHE A 29 -8.79 -10.90 -7.00
N LEU A 30 -8.75 -12.16 -7.45
CA LEU A 30 -9.21 -12.53 -8.79
C LEU A 30 -10.71 -12.23 -8.94
N SER A 31 -11.53 -12.64 -7.96
CA SER A 31 -12.98 -12.38 -8.00
C SER A 31 -13.32 -10.90 -7.99
N ASP A 32 -12.65 -10.10 -7.16
CA ASP A 32 -12.89 -8.65 -7.05
C ASP A 32 -12.56 -7.91 -8.35
N ASN A 33 -11.60 -8.43 -9.12
CA ASN A 33 -11.19 -7.88 -10.41
C ASN A 33 -11.87 -8.57 -11.61
N SER A 34 -12.84 -9.46 -11.36
CA SER A 34 -13.57 -10.20 -12.39
C SER A 34 -12.67 -11.04 -13.32
N TYR A 35 -11.56 -11.57 -12.79
CA TYR A 35 -10.72 -12.57 -13.45
C TYR A 35 -11.21 -13.96 -13.08
N ALA A 36 -11.41 -14.86 -14.06
CA ALA A 36 -11.83 -16.23 -13.76
C ALA A 36 -10.66 -17.06 -13.24
N ASP A 37 -9.45 -16.81 -13.75
CA ASP A 37 -8.22 -17.43 -13.29
C ASP A 37 -7.00 -16.51 -13.48
N LEU A 38 -5.79 -17.05 -13.23
CA LEU A 38 -4.54 -16.30 -13.32
C LEU A 38 -4.19 -15.90 -14.76
N ASP A 39 -4.59 -16.68 -15.76
CA ASP A 39 -4.28 -16.42 -17.17
C ASP A 39 -5.08 -15.22 -17.70
N ASP A 40 -6.21 -14.89 -17.07
CA ASP A 40 -6.98 -13.69 -17.36
C ASP A 40 -6.32 -12.40 -16.83
N VAL A 41 -5.38 -12.51 -15.89
CA VAL A 41 -4.73 -11.34 -15.29
C VAL A 41 -3.73 -10.75 -16.30
N PRO A 42 -3.87 -9.47 -16.69
CA PRO A 42 -2.92 -8.85 -17.59
C PRO A 42 -1.50 -8.92 -17.02
N THR A 43 -0.54 -9.41 -17.81
CA THR A 43 0.86 -9.62 -17.37
C THR A 43 1.47 -8.36 -16.76
N ALA A 44 1.14 -7.18 -17.28
CA ALA A 44 1.59 -5.90 -16.74
C ALA A 44 1.03 -5.63 -15.32
N ALA A 45 -0.25 -5.90 -15.11
CA ALA A 45 -0.90 -5.76 -13.80
C ALA A 45 -0.32 -6.78 -12.80
N LEU A 46 -0.21 -8.05 -13.20
CA LEU A 46 0.39 -9.09 -12.37
C LEU A 46 1.84 -8.73 -11.97
N THR A 47 2.64 -8.26 -12.93
CA THR A 47 4.03 -7.83 -12.70
C THR A 47 4.09 -6.69 -11.69
N ALA A 48 3.26 -5.65 -11.85
CA ALA A 48 3.24 -4.52 -10.94
C ALA A 48 2.77 -4.92 -9.53
N THR A 49 1.76 -5.80 -9.43
CA THR A 49 1.29 -6.35 -8.16
C THR A 49 2.40 -7.13 -7.45
N LEU A 50 3.11 -8.03 -8.14
CA LEU A 50 4.19 -8.81 -7.52
C LEU A 50 5.35 -7.92 -7.04
N PHE A 51 5.70 -6.88 -7.81
CA PHE A 51 6.69 -5.91 -7.36
C PHE A 51 6.22 -5.09 -6.17
N ASN A 52 4.92 -4.81 -6.06
CA ASN A 52 4.36 -4.11 -4.91
C ASN A 52 4.38 -4.96 -3.62
N HIS A 53 4.44 -6.28 -3.77
CA HIS A 53 4.60 -7.22 -2.67
C HIS A 53 6.06 -7.48 -2.28
N THR A 54 7.01 -6.80 -2.91
CA THR A 54 8.45 -7.01 -2.67
C THR A 54 9.08 -5.74 -2.13
N ILE A 55 9.87 -5.85 -1.07
CA ILE A 55 10.62 -4.75 -0.44
C ILE A 55 12.10 -5.14 -0.44
N ASN A 56 12.98 -4.23 -0.89
CA ASN A 56 14.44 -4.41 -0.88
C ASN A 56 15.06 -4.17 0.51
N ALA A 57 14.64 -4.97 1.50
CA ALA A 57 15.19 -5.00 2.84
C ALA A 57 14.84 -6.32 3.54
N PHE A 58 15.62 -6.69 4.56
CA PHE A 58 15.22 -7.75 5.51
C PHE A 58 14.45 -7.10 6.66
N LEU A 59 13.13 -7.27 6.67
CA LEU A 59 12.26 -6.69 7.69
C LEU A 59 11.55 -7.83 8.42
N THR A 60 11.93 -8.07 9.67
CA THR A 60 11.17 -8.97 10.55
C THR A 60 9.89 -8.29 11.04
N SER A 61 8.95 -9.08 11.54
CA SER A 61 7.78 -8.53 12.23
C SER A 61 8.19 -7.65 13.43
N SER A 62 9.28 -8.01 14.10
CA SER A 62 9.83 -7.24 15.22
C SER A 62 10.39 -5.88 14.79
N ASP A 63 11.05 -5.81 13.64
CA ASP A 63 11.54 -4.53 13.07
C ASP A 63 10.36 -3.60 12.73
N LEU A 64 9.28 -4.15 12.15
CA LEU A 64 8.07 -3.40 11.82
C LEU A 64 7.36 -2.91 13.09
N VAL A 65 7.24 -3.76 14.11
CA VAL A 65 6.63 -3.39 15.40
C VAL A 65 7.46 -2.32 16.12
N ALA A 66 8.79 -2.42 16.08
CA ALA A 66 9.68 -1.40 16.64
C ALA A 66 9.52 -0.04 15.93
N GLY A 67 9.22 -0.05 14.62
CA GLY A 67 8.90 1.15 13.84
C GLY A 67 7.51 1.74 14.11
N GLY A 68 6.59 0.97 14.69
CA GLY A 68 5.23 1.41 14.97
C GLY A 68 4.38 1.53 13.70
N ALA A 69 4.44 2.67 13.03
CA ALA A 69 3.78 2.91 11.75
C ALA A 69 4.59 3.88 10.90
N GLY A 70 4.53 3.73 9.59
CA GLY A 70 5.27 4.61 8.68
C GLY A 70 5.21 4.16 7.24
N TYR A 71 6.11 4.72 6.43
CA TYR A 71 6.22 4.43 5.01
C TYR A 71 7.54 3.73 4.69
N THR A 72 7.47 2.73 3.82
CA THR A 72 8.62 2.13 3.15
C THR A 72 8.38 2.13 1.64
N ASN A 73 9.36 1.72 0.85
CA ASN A 73 9.22 1.61 -0.60
C ASN A 73 9.23 0.14 -1.04
N THR A 74 8.34 -0.17 -1.98
CA THR A 74 8.30 -1.47 -2.65
C THR A 74 9.13 -1.42 -3.93
N ASN A 75 9.23 -2.55 -4.62
CA ASN A 75 9.91 -2.64 -5.90
C ASN A 75 9.00 -2.20 -7.06
N ALA A 76 7.74 -1.81 -6.80
CA ALA A 76 6.86 -1.27 -7.83
C ALA A 76 7.23 0.17 -8.19
N THR A 77 6.91 0.55 -9.42
CA THR A 77 7.15 1.90 -9.94
C THR A 77 5.88 2.73 -9.85
N GLY A 78 5.94 3.85 -9.14
CA GLY A 78 4.87 4.84 -9.01
C GLY A 78 4.91 5.94 -10.07
N ALA A 79 4.15 7.01 -9.84
CA ALA A 79 4.08 8.17 -10.72
C ALA A 79 5.47 8.82 -10.89
N GLY A 80 5.77 9.26 -12.12
CA GLY A 80 7.06 9.88 -12.44
C GLY A 80 8.27 8.95 -12.31
N SER A 81 8.07 7.63 -12.37
CA SER A 81 9.12 6.62 -12.18
C SER A 81 9.75 6.60 -10.78
N ASN A 82 9.05 7.15 -9.78
CA ASN A 82 9.48 7.09 -8.39
C ASN A 82 9.19 5.70 -7.78
N PRO A 83 9.93 5.27 -6.74
CA PRO A 83 9.57 4.08 -5.97
C PRO A 83 8.16 4.20 -5.41
N MET A 84 7.37 3.12 -5.52
CA MET A 84 6.04 3.06 -4.92
C MET A 84 6.16 2.95 -3.41
N SER A 85 5.45 3.80 -2.68
CA SER A 85 5.40 3.70 -1.22
C SER A 85 4.42 2.63 -0.75
N LEU A 86 4.66 2.14 0.46
CA LEU A 86 3.82 1.22 1.20
C LEU A 86 3.70 1.75 2.62
N TYR A 87 2.47 1.97 3.07
CA TYR A 87 2.22 2.32 4.46
C TYR A 87 2.14 1.04 5.29
N TYR A 88 2.85 0.97 6.41
CA TYR A 88 2.70 -0.10 7.39
C TYR A 88 2.23 0.46 8.73
N ASN A 89 1.46 -0.33 9.46
CA ASN A 89 0.98 0.02 10.79
C ASN A 89 0.91 -1.24 11.66
N THR A 90 1.40 -1.14 12.90
CA THR A 90 1.50 -2.28 13.83
C THR A 90 0.59 -2.18 15.05
N SER A 91 -0.31 -1.19 15.09
CA SER A 91 -1.21 -0.95 16.24
C SER A 91 -2.14 -2.12 16.55
N ASN A 92 -2.55 -2.89 15.53
CA ASN A 92 -3.44 -4.05 15.66
C ASN A 92 -2.91 -5.22 14.81
N GLY A 93 -1.66 -5.60 15.07
CA GLY A 93 -0.90 -6.49 14.19
C GLY A 93 -0.29 -5.74 13.02
N VAL A 94 0.62 -6.38 12.29
CA VAL A 94 1.30 -5.76 11.15
C VAL A 94 0.34 -5.73 9.96
N THR A 95 -0.02 -4.52 9.54
CA THR A 95 -0.90 -4.26 8.40
C THR A 95 -0.19 -3.40 7.36
N PHE A 96 -0.57 -3.57 6.11
CA PHE A 96 -0.03 -2.85 4.96
C PHE A 96 -1.17 -2.16 4.19
N ASN A 97 -1.00 -0.87 3.92
CA ASN A 97 -1.96 0.01 3.26
C ASN A 97 -3.37 -0.03 3.88
N GLY A 98 -3.51 -0.45 5.14
CA GLY A 98 -4.80 -0.64 5.81
C GLY A 98 -5.68 -1.76 5.21
N ILE A 99 -5.14 -2.58 4.30
CA ILE A 99 -5.89 -3.60 3.54
C ILE A 99 -5.40 -5.01 3.89
N SER A 100 -4.10 -5.20 4.01
CA SER A 100 -3.47 -6.52 4.09
C SER A 100 -2.79 -6.72 5.43
N THR A 101 -3.14 -7.77 6.16
CA THR A 101 -2.62 -8.11 7.48
C THR A 101 -1.70 -9.32 7.40
N VAL A 102 -0.61 -9.30 8.16
CA VAL A 102 0.28 -10.47 8.29
C VAL A 102 -0.45 -11.61 9.01
N ALA A 103 -0.64 -12.72 8.30
CA ALA A 103 -1.22 -13.95 8.80
C ALA A 103 -0.15 -14.90 9.39
N VAL A 104 1.00 -15.01 8.73
CA VAL A 104 2.17 -15.76 9.22
C VAL A 104 3.41 -14.91 9.01
N ALA A 105 4.05 -14.53 10.10
CA ALA A 105 5.26 -13.71 10.07
C ALA A 105 6.53 -14.56 10.00
N ASP A 106 7.61 -13.92 9.55
CA ASP A 106 8.99 -14.34 9.77
C ASP A 106 9.37 -15.71 9.19
N ILE A 107 8.93 -16.01 7.97
CA ILE A 107 9.35 -17.20 7.23
C ILE A 107 10.71 -16.91 6.57
N VAL A 108 11.78 -17.22 7.29
CA VAL A 108 13.16 -16.91 6.87
C VAL A 108 13.60 -17.81 5.70
N ALA A 109 14.17 -17.18 4.67
CA ALA A 109 14.80 -17.83 3.52
C ALA A 109 16.29 -17.45 3.43
N THR A 110 17.06 -18.12 2.57
CA THR A 110 18.52 -17.87 2.39
C THR A 110 18.87 -16.55 1.69
N ASN A 111 17.88 -15.74 1.34
CA ASN A 111 18.05 -14.50 0.61
C ASN A 111 17.01 -13.45 1.00
N GLY A 112 16.34 -13.65 2.14
CA GLY A 112 15.23 -12.80 2.52
C GLY A 112 14.31 -13.42 3.55
N ILE A 113 13.12 -12.84 3.65
CA ILE A 113 12.07 -13.25 4.57
C ILE A 113 10.72 -13.12 3.88
N VAL A 114 9.80 -14.03 4.20
CA VAL A 114 8.43 -14.01 3.71
C VAL A 114 7.49 -13.75 4.87
N HIS A 115 6.54 -12.84 4.66
CA HIS A 115 5.37 -12.69 5.52
C HIS A 115 4.15 -13.11 4.72
N ALA A 116 3.46 -14.16 5.14
CA ALA A 116 2.18 -14.52 4.54
C ALA A 116 1.13 -13.48 4.95
N VAL A 117 0.35 -12.97 4.01
CA VAL A 117 -0.66 -11.94 4.24
C VAL A 117 -2.06 -12.39 3.79
N ASP A 118 -3.09 -11.83 4.41
CA ASP A 118 -4.50 -12.23 4.22
C ASP A 118 -5.21 -11.53 3.04
N ALA A 119 -4.57 -10.51 2.43
CA ALA A 119 -5.08 -9.80 1.26
C ALA A 119 -3.94 -9.44 0.29
N VAL A 120 -4.27 -9.34 -1.00
CA VAL A 120 -3.36 -8.80 -2.01
C VAL A 120 -3.19 -7.30 -1.80
N VAL A 121 -1.96 -6.85 -1.59
CA VAL A 121 -1.58 -5.42 -1.54
C VAL A 121 -1.64 -4.83 -2.95
N THR A 122 -2.78 -4.23 -3.28
CA THR A 122 -2.97 -3.53 -4.55
C THR A 122 -2.10 -2.28 -4.64
N LEU A 123 -1.87 -1.81 -5.88
CA LEU A 123 -1.11 -0.58 -6.12
C LEU A 123 -1.84 0.60 -5.45
N PRO A 124 -1.21 1.27 -4.47
CA PRO A 124 -1.89 2.31 -3.70
C PRO A 124 -2.18 3.56 -4.54
N THR A 125 -3.27 4.23 -4.21
CA THR A 125 -3.63 5.56 -4.71
C THR A 125 -3.44 6.59 -3.59
N VAL A 126 -3.64 7.88 -3.89
CA VAL A 126 -3.66 8.93 -2.85
C VAL A 126 -4.71 8.62 -1.78
N VAL A 127 -5.87 8.10 -2.19
CA VAL A 127 -6.95 7.72 -1.27
C VAL A 127 -6.54 6.56 -0.36
N THR A 128 -5.79 5.59 -0.90
CA THR A 128 -5.29 4.46 -0.10
C THR A 128 -4.47 4.95 1.09
N PHE A 129 -3.57 5.90 0.90
CA PHE A 129 -2.77 6.43 2.00
C PHE A 129 -3.57 7.34 2.94
N ALA A 130 -4.45 8.18 2.41
CA ALA A 130 -5.30 9.04 3.23
C ALA A 130 -6.21 8.22 4.17
N THR A 131 -6.68 7.06 3.71
CA THR A 131 -7.52 6.15 4.50
C THR A 131 -6.74 5.25 5.44
N ALA A 132 -5.53 4.83 5.05
CA ALA A 132 -4.70 3.93 5.86
C ALA A 132 -3.98 4.63 7.01
N ASP A 133 -3.53 5.88 6.83
CA ASP A 133 -2.81 6.63 7.86
C ASP A 133 -3.78 7.46 8.73
N PRO A 134 -3.91 7.15 10.04
CA PRO A 134 -4.82 7.86 10.95
C PRO A 134 -4.56 9.37 11.05
N ASN A 135 -3.35 9.85 10.68
CA ASN A 135 -3.02 11.27 10.69
C ASN A 135 -3.82 12.11 9.67
N PHE A 136 -4.49 11.44 8.72
CA PHE A 136 -5.32 12.05 7.68
C PHE A 136 -6.82 11.80 7.86
N SER A 137 -7.26 11.29 9.02
CA SER A 137 -8.69 10.98 9.27
C SER A 137 -9.62 12.17 9.04
N THR A 138 -9.20 13.38 9.39
CA THR A 138 -9.97 14.62 9.17
C THR A 138 -10.06 14.95 7.67
N LEU A 139 -8.98 14.70 6.92
CA LEU A 139 -8.97 14.87 5.48
C LEU A 139 -9.95 13.89 4.82
N VAL A 140 -9.97 12.62 5.21
CA VAL A 140 -10.92 11.62 4.68
C VAL A 140 -12.36 12.05 4.94
N ALA A 141 -12.67 12.53 6.14
CA ALA A 141 -13.99 13.07 6.47
C ALA A 141 -14.34 14.28 5.57
N ALA A 142 -13.40 15.19 5.33
CA ALA A 142 -13.62 16.34 4.46
C ALA A 142 -13.86 15.93 2.99
N LEU A 143 -13.07 14.99 2.46
CA LEU A 143 -13.18 14.52 1.06
C LEU A 143 -14.49 13.77 0.77
N THR A 144 -15.13 13.22 1.81
CA THR A 144 -16.38 12.46 1.69
C THR A 144 -17.63 13.28 2.06
N ARG A 145 -17.46 14.50 2.58
CA ARG A 145 -18.56 15.36 3.02
C ARG A 145 -19.40 15.92 1.87
N GLU A 146 -18.75 16.33 0.78
CA GLU A 146 -19.43 16.97 -0.36
C GLU A 146 -19.90 15.92 -1.36
N ALA A 147 -21.20 15.68 -1.44
CA ALA A 147 -21.79 14.71 -2.38
C ALA A 147 -21.73 15.18 -3.86
N SER A 148 -21.48 16.47 -4.10
CA SER A 148 -21.48 17.08 -5.43
C SER A 148 -20.19 16.86 -6.22
N PHE A 149 -19.10 16.51 -5.55
CA PHE A 149 -17.82 16.21 -6.19
C PHE A 149 -17.22 14.91 -5.66
N THR A 150 -16.92 13.97 -6.55
CA THR A 150 -16.39 12.65 -6.20
C THR A 150 -14.87 12.68 -6.03
N TYR A 151 -14.36 13.41 -5.03
CA TYR A 151 -12.92 13.52 -4.75
C TYR A 151 -12.24 12.15 -4.66
N VAL A 152 -12.88 11.22 -3.94
CA VAL A 152 -12.39 9.85 -3.77
C VAL A 152 -12.22 9.16 -5.13
N ALA A 153 -13.25 9.16 -5.98
CA ALA A 153 -13.16 8.54 -7.29
C ALA A 153 -12.09 9.19 -8.18
N THR A 154 -12.00 10.53 -8.16
CA THR A 154 -10.99 11.25 -8.95
C THR A 154 -9.57 10.95 -8.48
N LEU A 155 -9.30 11.00 -7.18
CA LEU A 155 -7.97 10.75 -6.61
C LEU A 155 -7.56 9.27 -6.64
N SER A 156 -8.50 8.37 -6.87
CA SER A 156 -8.25 6.95 -7.14
C SER A 156 -7.97 6.63 -8.62
N THR A 157 -7.96 7.64 -9.51
CA THR A 157 -7.63 7.41 -10.93
C THR A 157 -6.23 6.82 -11.07
N ALA A 158 -6.13 5.69 -11.78
CA ALA A 158 -4.87 5.00 -11.99
C ALA A 158 -3.83 5.88 -12.71
N ASN A 159 -2.56 5.75 -12.31
CA ASN A 159 -1.47 6.46 -12.97
C ASN A 159 -1.43 6.15 -14.48
N GLY A 160 -1.17 7.17 -15.29
CA GLY A 160 -1.23 7.08 -16.75
C GLY A 160 -2.64 7.22 -17.35
N THR A 161 -3.68 7.39 -16.53
CA THR A 161 -5.04 7.72 -16.97
C THR A 161 -5.39 9.14 -16.55
N ALA A 162 -5.85 9.98 -17.49
CA ALA A 162 -6.28 11.34 -17.14
C ALA A 162 -7.47 11.29 -16.15
N PRO A 163 -7.48 12.10 -15.07
CA PRO A 163 -6.61 13.26 -14.84
C PRO A 163 -5.36 13.01 -13.97
N ALA A 164 -4.99 11.76 -13.66
CA ALA A 164 -3.74 11.45 -12.96
C ALA A 164 -2.51 11.75 -13.84
N PRO A 165 -1.34 12.08 -13.25
CA PRO A 165 -1.01 12.04 -11.83
C PRO A 165 -1.46 13.29 -11.04
N PHE A 166 -1.60 13.12 -9.72
CA PHE A 166 -1.95 14.21 -8.80
C PHE A 166 -0.81 14.50 -7.83
N THR A 167 -0.72 15.77 -7.41
CA THR A 167 0.03 16.17 -6.21
C THR A 167 -0.98 16.74 -5.22
N VAL A 168 -1.11 16.11 -4.06
CA VAL A 168 -2.05 16.54 -3.01
C VAL A 168 -1.25 17.01 -1.80
N PHE A 169 -1.45 18.27 -1.42
CA PHE A 169 -0.96 18.82 -0.16
C PHE A 169 -1.96 18.45 0.92
N ALA A 170 -1.80 17.25 1.50
CA ALA A 170 -2.70 16.71 2.52
C ALA A 170 -2.43 17.37 3.89
N PRO A 171 -3.34 18.19 4.43
CA PRO A 171 -3.20 18.71 5.80
C PRO A 171 -3.34 17.57 6.82
N THR A 172 -2.55 17.65 7.89
CA THR A 172 -2.67 16.73 9.04
C THR A 172 -3.90 17.08 9.89
N ASN A 173 -4.32 16.14 10.73
CA ASN A 173 -5.37 16.41 11.74
C ASN A 173 -5.07 17.64 12.60
N ALA A 174 -3.80 17.86 12.99
CA ALA A 174 -3.38 19.03 13.76
C ALA A 174 -3.58 20.34 12.99
N ALA A 175 -3.24 20.36 11.69
CA ALA A 175 -3.44 21.55 10.86
C ALA A 175 -4.92 21.94 10.72
N PHE A 176 -5.83 20.95 10.68
CA PHE A 176 -7.27 21.22 10.72
C PHE A 176 -7.71 21.78 12.08
N ALA A 177 -7.23 21.20 13.19
CA ALA A 177 -7.57 21.67 14.52
C ALA A 177 -7.11 23.12 14.76
N ASP A 178 -5.91 23.47 14.30
CA ASP A 178 -5.38 24.84 14.37
C ASP A 178 -6.27 25.82 13.58
N LEU A 179 -6.67 25.44 12.36
CA LEU A 179 -7.57 26.25 11.53
C LEU A 179 -8.94 26.46 12.18
N LEU A 180 -9.56 25.41 12.74
CA LEU A 180 -10.86 25.51 13.41
C LEU A 180 -10.78 26.41 14.65
N THR A 181 -9.67 26.32 15.38
CA THR A 181 -9.39 27.17 16.55
C THR A 181 -9.27 28.64 16.13
N GLU A 182 -8.53 28.94 15.06
CA GLU A 182 -8.39 30.29 14.51
C GLU A 182 -9.75 30.88 14.10
N LEU A 183 -10.60 30.07 13.49
CA LEU A 183 -11.93 30.47 13.03
C LEU A 183 -12.98 30.50 14.15
N SER A 184 -12.62 30.17 15.40
CA SER A 184 -13.57 30.05 16.53
C SER A 184 -14.73 29.09 16.23
N LEU A 185 -14.46 28.03 15.47
CA LEU A 185 -15.40 26.97 15.15
C LEU A 185 -15.22 25.79 16.11
N PRO A 186 -16.28 25.01 16.40
CA PRO A 186 -16.14 23.81 17.23
C PRO A 186 -15.26 22.77 16.55
N ILE A 187 -14.48 22.05 17.37
CA ILE A 187 -13.68 20.88 16.99
C ILE A 187 -14.54 19.64 16.78
#